data_AF-A0A3E3E705-F1
#
_entry.id   AF-A0A3E3E705-F1
#
_cell.length_a   1.000
_cell.length_b   1.000
_cell.length_c   1.000
_cell.angle_alpha   90.00
_cell.angle_beta   90.00
_cell.angle_gamma   90.00
#
_symmetry.space_group_name_H-M   'P 1'
#
loop_
_entity.id
_entity.type
_entity.pdbx_description
1 polymer ?
#
loop_
_entity_poly.entity_id
_entity_poly.type
_entity_poly.pdbx_seq_one_letter_code
_entity_poly.pdbx_strand_id
1 'polypeptide(L)'
;MDVLTYDDYKQKIHLDNLGFILLMPILIDFLSVIVQQFGMSGSSVITMALYGLSLIVIIIKLIKIVTVHEILNDIILYFLVLFPFGVNYFWFENTRAELISQEMLIVYLFFILLAIFSIRKIRRWDLFFEALIKPGKIAIFLAVFILLFLDYEKYLVYMGFSYALLPFVCNFYRTARIKKEFKEKLIACIFFAAGMVSILVFGARAAVGFAFVYIIVFEILRNDLTLSLKIISLIILLLIVWIISSNINAIAEMLVKMDAFKDSYLLKNLLSGQLLESNTRDILYQACLNRMSTMGLEISGFFGDRQYCAGFAYPHNIFYELIMSFGWIIGSILIGTYALLLLKGILTSKPEKREVMIFIIISMLARYVISGSYLVEGKFWVATVLVISISLRKDKRFDNEE
;
A
#
# COMPACT_ATOMS: atom_id res chain seq x y z
N MET A 1 14.76 18.83 26.64
CA MET A 1 15.26 18.02 25.53
C MET A 1 15.48 16.64 26.11
N ASP A 2 14.43 15.83 26.17
CA ASP A 2 14.46 14.55 26.88
C ASP A 2 15.42 13.60 26.18
N VAL A 3 16.33 13.01 26.96
CA VAL A 3 17.27 11.99 26.49
C VAL A 3 16.42 10.77 26.10
N LEU A 4 16.20 10.57 24.81
CA LEU A 4 15.56 9.36 24.28
C LEU A 4 16.29 8.15 24.87
N THR A 5 15.55 7.23 25.48
CA THR A 5 16.13 5.97 25.92
C THR A 5 16.71 5.24 24.69
N TYR A 6 17.73 4.40 24.88
CA TYR A 6 18.33 3.65 23.78
C TYR A 6 17.26 2.83 23.01
N ASP A 7 16.26 2.29 23.72
CA ASP A 7 15.11 1.63 23.13
C ASP A 7 14.24 2.55 22.26
N ASP A 8 13.97 3.78 22.71
CA ASP A 8 13.19 4.75 21.92
C ASP A 8 13.93 5.17 20.66
N TYR A 9 15.26 5.29 20.74
CA TYR A 9 16.11 5.52 19.56
C TYR A 9 16.01 4.36 18.55
N LYS A 10 16.05 3.09 19.01
CA LYS A 10 15.86 1.93 18.12
C LYS A 10 14.48 1.95 17.45
N GLN A 11 13.43 2.22 18.23
CA GLN A 11 12.05 2.24 17.73
C GLN A 11 11.85 3.34 16.68
N LYS A 12 12.44 4.52 16.89
CA LYS A 12 12.44 5.60 15.91
C LYS A 12 13.09 5.18 14.60
N ILE A 13 14.24 4.50 14.63
CA ILE A 13 14.90 4.02 13.40
C ILE A 13 14.01 3.02 12.64
N HIS A 14 13.38 2.07 13.33
CA HIS A 14 12.50 1.11 12.67
C HIS A 14 11.29 1.79 11.99
N LEU A 15 10.73 2.81 12.64
CA LEU A 15 9.64 3.62 12.10
C LEU A 15 10.09 4.54 10.94
N ASP A 16 11.25 5.17 11.05
CA ASP A 16 11.84 5.97 9.96
C ASP A 16 12.11 5.10 8.72
N ASN A 17 12.59 3.86 8.92
CA ASN A 17 12.78 2.89 7.85
C ASN A 17 11.43 2.51 7.20
N LEU A 18 10.36 2.32 7.98
CA LEU A 18 9.01 2.09 7.42
C LEU A 18 8.60 3.23 6.51
N GLY A 19 8.70 4.46 7.01
CA GLY A 19 8.33 5.65 6.25
C GLY A 19 9.11 5.78 4.95
N PHE A 20 10.41 5.46 4.98
CA PHE A 20 11.26 5.46 3.80
C PHE A 20 10.91 4.33 2.82
N ILE A 21 10.67 3.11 3.29
CA ILE A 21 10.26 1.97 2.44
C ILE A 21 8.94 2.27 1.70
N LEU A 22 7.98 2.93 2.36
CA LEU A 22 6.73 3.32 1.72
C LEU A 22 6.90 4.47 0.72
N LEU A 23 7.92 5.31 0.91
CA LEU A 23 8.26 6.41 0.00
C LEU A 23 9.01 5.91 -1.25
N MET A 24 9.73 4.78 -1.16
CA MET A 24 10.60 4.29 -2.24
C MET A 24 9.91 4.14 -3.61
N PRO A 25 8.71 3.54 -3.74
CA PRO A 25 8.05 3.44 -5.04
C PRO A 25 7.81 4.82 -5.68
N ILE A 26 7.41 5.82 -4.90
CA ILE A 26 7.15 7.19 -5.37
C ILE A 26 8.45 7.86 -5.82
N LEU A 27 9.54 7.67 -5.07
CA LEU A 27 10.85 8.21 -5.45
C LEU A 27 11.35 7.60 -6.76
N ILE A 28 11.15 6.31 -6.95
CA ILE A 28 11.58 5.61 -8.16
C ILE A 28 10.76 6.08 -9.34
N ASP A 29 9.44 6.09 -9.22
CA ASP A 29 8.55 6.57 -10.28
C ASP A 29 8.88 8.02 -10.67
N PHE A 30 9.12 8.89 -9.69
CA PHE A 30 9.59 10.26 -9.92
C PHE A 30 10.89 10.30 -10.74
N LEU A 31 11.91 9.56 -10.31
CA LEU A 31 13.21 9.53 -11.00
C LEU A 31 13.09 8.89 -12.39
N SER A 32 12.26 7.85 -12.53
CA SER A 32 12.01 7.20 -13.81
C SER A 32 11.36 8.13 -14.82
N VAL A 33 10.40 8.98 -14.41
CA VAL A 33 9.81 9.99 -15.30
C VAL A 33 10.86 11.00 -15.75
N ILE A 34 11.68 11.51 -14.83
CA ILE A 34 12.76 12.46 -15.17
C ILE A 34 13.75 11.85 -16.16
N VAL A 35 14.27 10.67 -15.87
CA VAL A 35 15.30 10.00 -16.69
C VAL A 35 14.78 9.70 -18.10
N GLN A 36 13.53 9.23 -18.21
CA GLN A 36 12.91 8.94 -19.51
C GLN A 36 12.67 10.21 -20.33
N GLN A 37 12.36 11.35 -19.70
CA GLN A 37 12.20 12.62 -20.39
C GLN A 37 13.50 13.11 -21.05
N PHE A 38 14.67 12.73 -20.53
CA PHE A 38 15.98 12.98 -21.14
C PHE A 38 16.40 11.89 -22.16
N GLY A 39 15.50 10.99 -22.55
CA GLY A 39 15.75 9.99 -23.59
C GLY A 39 16.57 8.77 -23.14
N MET A 40 16.80 8.60 -21.85
CA MET A 40 17.54 7.44 -21.32
C MET A 40 16.58 6.26 -21.08
N SER A 41 16.78 5.15 -21.81
CA SER A 41 15.95 3.95 -21.77
C SER A 41 16.35 2.90 -20.71
N GLY A 42 17.34 3.20 -19.85
CA GLY A 42 17.92 2.26 -18.87
C GLY A 42 17.15 2.09 -17.55
N SER A 43 15.81 2.16 -17.57
CA SER A 43 14.99 2.27 -16.35
C SER A 43 15.16 1.09 -15.37
N SER A 44 15.33 -0.14 -15.85
CA SER A 44 15.42 -1.33 -15.00
C SER A 44 16.68 -1.36 -14.11
N VAL A 45 17.85 -1.09 -14.70
CA VAL A 45 19.13 -1.06 -13.97
C VAL A 45 19.14 0.07 -12.95
N ILE A 46 18.61 1.24 -13.32
CA ILE A 46 18.52 2.39 -12.42
C ILE A 46 17.60 2.07 -11.24
N THR A 47 16.44 1.46 -11.49
CA THR A 47 15.52 1.03 -10.42
C THR A 47 16.20 0.04 -9.46
N MET A 48 16.91 -0.97 -9.98
CA MET A 48 17.65 -1.91 -9.14
C MET A 48 18.76 -1.23 -8.33
N ALA A 49 19.51 -0.32 -8.95
CA ALA A 49 20.57 0.43 -8.27
C ALA A 49 20.00 1.30 -7.14
N LEU A 50 18.87 1.97 -7.37
CA LEU A 50 18.21 2.80 -6.35
C LEU A 50 17.73 1.97 -5.16
N TYR A 51 17.10 0.81 -5.40
CA TYR A 51 16.74 -0.11 -4.32
C TYR A 51 17.98 -0.66 -3.60
N GLY A 52 19.05 -0.99 -4.32
CA GLY A 52 20.31 -1.47 -3.75
C GLY A 52 21.01 -0.44 -2.87
N LEU A 53 21.15 0.81 -3.33
CA LEU A 53 21.72 1.92 -2.55
C LEU A 53 20.87 2.22 -1.31
N SER A 54 19.55 2.23 -1.47
CA SER A 54 18.59 2.41 -0.38
C SER A 54 18.73 1.30 0.68
N LEU A 55 18.91 0.05 0.23
CA LEU A 55 19.12 -1.08 1.11
C LEU A 55 20.41 -0.92 1.92
N ILE A 56 21.51 -0.54 1.28
CA ILE A 56 22.80 -0.29 1.95
C ILE A 56 22.65 0.76 3.05
N VAL A 57 22.01 1.89 2.74
CA VAL A 57 21.78 2.97 3.73
C VAL A 57 20.98 2.48 4.93
N ILE A 58 19.94 1.67 4.71
CA ILE A 58 19.13 1.11 5.80
C ILE A 58 19.92 0.09 6.61
N ILE A 59 20.67 -0.80 5.96
CA ILE A 59 21.52 -1.79 6.65
C ILE A 59 22.55 -1.09 7.55
N ILE A 60 23.20 -0.02 7.08
CA ILE A 60 24.13 0.77 7.89
C ILE A 60 23.45 1.34 9.15
N LYS A 61 22.19 1.79 9.04
CA LYS A 61 21.41 2.25 10.20
C LYS A 61 21.06 1.10 11.14
N LEU A 62 20.70 -0.07 10.61
CA LEU A 62 20.30 -1.25 11.39
C LEU A 62 21.48 -1.85 12.17
N ILE A 63 22.68 -1.91 11.58
CA ILE A 63 23.89 -2.45 12.25
C ILE A 63 24.18 -1.71 13.56
N LYS A 64 23.84 -0.42 13.65
CA LYS A 64 24.05 0.40 14.86
C LYS A 64 23.11 0.05 16.02
N ILE A 65 22.01 -0.66 15.75
CA ILE A 65 20.94 -0.88 16.74
C ILE A 65 20.57 -2.35 16.96
N VAL A 66 21.02 -3.26 16.10
CA VAL A 66 20.69 -4.70 16.19
C VAL A 66 21.90 -5.48 16.68
N THR A 67 21.68 -6.44 17.57
CA THR A 67 22.71 -7.36 18.06
C THR A 67 22.97 -8.50 17.08
N VAL A 68 24.14 -9.13 17.15
CA VAL A 68 24.49 -10.28 16.28
C VAL A 68 23.48 -11.43 16.41
N HIS A 69 23.02 -11.71 17.63
CA HIS A 69 22.01 -12.76 17.86
C HIS A 69 20.67 -12.44 17.19
N GLU A 70 20.22 -11.18 17.25
CA GLU A 70 19.00 -10.75 16.54
C GLU A 70 19.15 -10.86 15.02
N ILE A 71 20.32 -10.52 14.47
CA ILE A 71 20.61 -10.65 13.03
C ILE A 71 20.53 -12.12 12.60
N LEU A 72 21.14 -13.05 13.36
CA LEU A 72 21.09 -14.48 13.03
C LEU A 72 19.66 -15.02 13.01
N ASN A 73 18.85 -14.64 14.00
CA ASN A 73 17.43 -15.01 14.04
C ASN A 73 16.64 -14.44 12.85
N ASP A 74 16.94 -13.20 12.45
CA ASP A 74 16.33 -12.56 11.27
C ASP A 74 16.74 -13.25 9.96
N ILE A 75 18.00 -13.68 9.83
CA ILE A 75 18.49 -14.44 8.66
C ILE A 75 17.74 -15.77 8.55
N ILE A 76 17.62 -16.53 9.64
CA ILE A 76 16.89 -17.81 9.65
C ILE A 76 15.43 -17.57 9.24
N LEU A 77 14.77 -16.56 9.83
CA LEU A 77 13.39 -16.24 9.48
C LEU A 77 13.24 -15.80 8.01
N TYR A 78 14.20 -15.05 7.48
CA TYR A 78 14.21 -14.64 6.07
C TYR A 78 14.27 -15.85 5.14
N PHE A 79 15.17 -16.80 5.38
CA PHE A 79 15.24 -18.01 4.58
C PHE A 79 14.01 -18.91 4.74
N LEU A 80 13.39 -18.96 5.93
CA LEU A 80 12.12 -19.67 6.12
C LEU A 80 10.97 -19.04 5.30
N VAL A 81 10.93 -17.71 5.19
CA VAL A 81 9.93 -17.02 4.37
C VAL A 81 10.19 -17.22 2.87
N LEU A 82 11.46 -17.31 2.45
CA LEU A 82 11.80 -17.58 1.05
C LEU A 82 11.65 -19.05 0.65
N PHE A 83 11.66 -19.97 1.61
CA PHE A 83 11.61 -21.41 1.35
C PHE A 83 10.44 -21.83 0.44
N PRO A 84 9.18 -21.38 0.64
CA PRO A 84 8.07 -21.71 -0.27
C PRO A 84 8.29 -21.25 -1.72
N PHE A 85 8.98 -20.12 -1.94
CA PHE A 85 9.32 -19.64 -3.29
C PHE A 85 10.38 -20.52 -3.93
N GLY A 86 11.36 -20.99 -3.15
CA GLY A 86 12.36 -21.95 -3.60
C GLY A 86 11.73 -23.28 -4.00
N VAL A 87 10.85 -23.84 -3.16
CA VAL A 87 10.08 -25.05 -3.48
C VAL A 87 9.29 -24.86 -4.78
N ASN A 88 8.61 -23.72 -4.93
CA ASN A 88 7.86 -23.44 -6.14
C ASN A 88 8.76 -23.43 -7.39
N TYR A 89 9.89 -22.72 -7.33
CA TYR A 89 10.84 -22.64 -8.45
C TYR A 89 11.28 -24.03 -8.94
N PHE A 90 11.52 -24.98 -8.03
CA PHE A 90 11.91 -26.34 -8.44
C PHE A 90 10.75 -27.15 -9.03
N TRP A 91 9.55 -27.07 -8.45
CA TRP A 91 8.42 -27.94 -8.81
C TRP A 91 7.53 -27.42 -9.95
N PHE A 92 7.43 -26.11 -10.17
CA PHE A 92 6.52 -25.53 -11.18
C PHE A 92 7.30 -24.79 -12.26
N GLU A 93 7.59 -25.50 -13.35
CA GLU A 93 8.44 -24.97 -14.43
C GLU A 93 7.82 -23.75 -15.11
N ASN A 94 6.51 -23.78 -15.29
CA ASN A 94 5.75 -22.76 -16.02
C ASN A 94 5.71 -21.39 -15.31
N THR A 95 6.03 -21.31 -14.02
CA THR A 95 6.00 -20.07 -13.21
C THR A 95 7.40 -19.55 -12.87
N ARG A 96 8.46 -20.27 -13.25
CA ARG A 96 9.86 -19.92 -12.94
C ARG A 96 10.24 -18.53 -13.42
N ALA A 97 9.84 -18.17 -14.64
CA ALA A 97 10.16 -16.87 -15.23
C ALA A 97 9.64 -15.70 -14.38
N GLU A 98 8.46 -15.87 -13.77
CA GLU A 98 7.83 -14.86 -12.91
C GLU A 98 8.54 -14.74 -11.56
N LEU A 99 8.99 -15.87 -11.00
CA LEU A 99 9.73 -15.91 -9.75
C LEU A 99 11.09 -15.21 -9.82
N ILE A 100 11.72 -15.16 -11.01
CA ILE A 100 13.01 -14.48 -11.24
C ILE A 100 12.85 -13.10 -11.89
N SER A 101 11.60 -12.63 -12.05
CA SER A 101 11.32 -11.30 -12.57
C SER A 101 11.96 -10.22 -11.70
N GLN A 102 12.26 -9.07 -12.28
CA GLN A 102 12.84 -7.94 -11.57
C GLN A 102 11.98 -7.52 -10.36
N GLU A 103 10.66 -7.51 -10.51
CA GLU A 103 9.73 -7.15 -9.44
C GLU A 103 9.84 -8.10 -8.24
N MET A 104 9.92 -9.41 -8.50
CA MET A 104 10.10 -10.41 -7.43
C MET A 104 11.48 -10.33 -6.79
N LEU A 105 12.54 -10.06 -7.55
CA LEU A 105 13.87 -9.83 -6.97
C LEU A 105 13.87 -8.64 -6.01
N ILE A 106 13.16 -7.56 -6.35
CA ILE A 106 12.98 -6.41 -5.45
C ILE A 106 12.16 -6.84 -4.21
N VAL A 107 11.10 -7.63 -4.37
CA VAL A 107 10.32 -8.16 -3.25
C VAL A 107 11.19 -8.97 -2.29
N TYR A 108 11.98 -9.92 -2.79
CA TYR A 108 12.85 -10.75 -1.95
C TYR A 108 13.94 -9.92 -1.27
N LEU A 109 14.73 -9.21 -2.07
CA LEU A 109 15.99 -8.59 -1.62
C LEU A 109 15.77 -7.28 -0.87
N PHE A 110 14.68 -6.57 -1.15
CA PHE A 110 14.37 -5.29 -0.51
C PHE A 110 13.21 -5.40 0.47
N PHE A 111 12.01 -5.74 0.00
CA PHE A 111 10.81 -5.60 0.84
C PHE A 111 10.69 -6.66 1.93
N ILE A 112 10.82 -7.96 1.61
CA ILE A 112 10.75 -9.05 2.59
C ILE A 112 11.91 -8.95 3.57
N LEU A 113 13.12 -8.70 3.07
CA LEU A 113 14.31 -8.51 3.90
C LEU A 113 14.09 -7.38 4.92
N LEU A 114 13.73 -6.18 4.47
CA LEU A 114 13.52 -5.06 5.39
C LEU A 114 12.30 -5.22 6.28
N ALA A 115 11.26 -5.91 5.80
CA ALA A 115 10.10 -6.23 6.61
C ALA A 115 10.50 -7.08 7.83
N ILE A 116 11.35 -8.09 7.64
CA ILE A 116 11.82 -8.98 8.71
C ILE A 116 12.82 -8.29 9.64
N PHE A 117 13.83 -7.63 9.07
CA PHE A 117 14.96 -7.08 9.83
C PHE A 117 14.62 -5.78 10.57
N SER A 118 13.64 -5.01 10.06
CA SER A 118 13.26 -3.71 10.62
C SER A 118 11.78 -3.65 11.02
N ILE A 119 10.86 -3.86 10.09
CA ILE A 119 9.42 -3.54 10.30
C ILE A 119 8.80 -4.41 11.39
N ARG A 120 9.15 -5.70 11.40
CA ARG A 120 8.74 -6.66 12.44
C ARG A 120 9.14 -6.22 13.85
N LYS A 121 10.13 -5.33 14.01
CA LYS A 121 10.64 -4.88 15.32
C LYS A 121 9.96 -3.62 15.86
N ILE A 122 9.01 -3.06 15.12
CA ILE A 122 8.18 -1.94 15.59
C ILE A 122 7.31 -2.39 16.77
N ARG A 123 7.34 -1.60 17.84
CA ARG A 123 6.58 -1.77 19.09
C ARG A 123 5.90 -0.48 19.54
N ARG A 124 6.47 0.68 19.21
CA ARG A 124 5.91 2.02 19.50
C ARG A 124 4.89 2.42 18.45
N TRP A 125 3.67 1.88 18.56
CA TRP A 125 2.57 2.16 17.64
C TRP A 125 2.00 3.56 17.80
N ASP A 126 2.15 4.17 18.97
CA ASP A 126 1.84 5.57 19.26
C ASP A 126 2.59 6.55 18.35
N LEU A 127 3.82 6.21 17.96
CA LEU A 127 4.67 7.03 17.08
C LEU A 127 4.48 6.70 15.58
N PHE A 128 3.64 5.73 15.24
CA PHE A 128 3.50 5.22 13.87
C PHE A 128 3.14 6.32 12.86
N PHE A 129 2.08 7.07 13.14
CA PHE A 129 1.58 8.11 12.24
C PHE A 129 2.53 9.32 12.16
N GLU A 130 3.21 9.65 13.25
CA GLU A 130 4.20 10.73 13.29
C GLU A 130 5.38 10.44 12.37
N ALA A 131 5.88 9.20 12.39
CA ALA A 131 6.97 8.77 11.53
C ALA A 131 6.64 8.87 10.03
N LEU A 132 5.36 8.78 9.66
CA LEU A 132 4.92 8.90 8.27
C LEU A 132 4.76 10.36 7.79
N ILE A 133 4.83 11.37 8.67
CA ILE A 133 4.63 12.78 8.29
C ILE A 133 5.74 13.26 7.35
N LYS A 134 7.01 13.09 7.74
CA LYS A 134 8.15 13.55 6.94
C LYS A 134 8.21 12.90 5.55
N PRO A 135 8.21 11.55 5.42
CA PRO A 135 8.16 10.92 4.10
C PRO A 135 6.89 11.28 3.34
N GLY A 136 5.75 11.46 4.02
CA GLY A 136 4.51 11.91 3.37
C GLY A 136 4.62 13.29 2.73
N LYS A 137 5.30 14.25 3.38
CA LYS A 137 5.54 15.57 2.79
C LYS A 137 6.35 15.47 1.51
N ILE A 138 7.40 14.63 1.52
CA ILE A 138 8.24 14.38 0.34
C ILE A 138 7.40 13.72 -0.75
N ALA A 139 6.68 12.65 -0.43
CA ALA A 139 5.82 11.92 -1.38
C ALA A 139 4.85 12.85 -2.12
N ILE A 140 4.09 13.67 -1.38
CA ILE A 140 3.09 14.55 -1.97
C ILE A 140 3.74 15.71 -2.73
N PHE A 141 4.87 16.24 -2.24
CA PHE A 141 5.62 17.24 -2.98
C PHE A 141 6.10 16.70 -4.34
N LEU A 142 6.66 15.48 -4.38
CA LEU A 142 7.09 14.84 -5.62
C LEU A 142 5.90 14.58 -6.56
N ALA A 143 4.75 14.15 -6.02
CA ALA A 143 3.53 13.96 -6.81
C ALA A 143 3.05 15.26 -7.47
N VAL A 144 3.02 16.36 -6.71
CA VAL A 144 2.66 17.69 -7.25
C VAL A 144 3.71 18.17 -8.25
N PHE A 145 4.99 17.89 -8.01
CA PHE A 145 6.06 18.26 -8.95
C PHE A 145 5.89 17.53 -10.29
N ILE A 146 5.65 16.20 -10.26
CA ILE A 146 5.38 15.42 -11.48
C ILE A 146 4.21 16.02 -12.22
N LEU A 147 3.11 16.29 -11.50
CA LEU A 147 1.88 16.81 -12.07
C LEU A 147 2.08 18.16 -12.78
N LEU A 148 2.87 19.07 -12.18
CA LEU A 148 3.01 20.44 -12.69
C LEU A 148 4.12 20.61 -13.73
N PHE A 149 5.15 19.77 -13.70
CA PHE A 149 6.39 20.02 -14.44
C PHE A 149 6.82 18.89 -15.37
N LEU A 150 6.26 17.67 -15.25
CA LEU A 150 6.73 16.50 -15.99
C LEU A 150 5.64 15.90 -16.87
N ASP A 151 6.07 15.27 -17.97
CA ASP A 151 5.19 14.54 -18.89
C ASP A 151 4.82 13.17 -18.30
N TYR A 152 3.94 13.19 -17.30
CA TYR A 152 3.57 12.00 -16.54
C TYR A 152 2.76 10.99 -17.35
N GLU A 153 2.03 11.42 -18.37
CA GLU A 153 1.14 10.54 -19.15
C GLU A 153 1.91 9.50 -19.95
N LYS A 154 3.08 9.90 -20.46
CA LYS A 154 3.90 9.03 -21.28
C LYS A 154 4.73 8.05 -20.46
N TYR A 155 5.16 8.44 -19.26
CA TYR A 155 6.22 7.75 -18.54
C TYR A 155 5.82 7.19 -17.16
N LEU A 156 4.65 7.55 -16.62
CA LEU A 156 4.23 7.13 -15.28
C LEU A 156 3.19 5.99 -15.33
N VAL A 157 3.43 4.95 -14.54
CA VAL A 157 2.41 3.94 -14.22
C VAL A 157 1.42 4.52 -13.19
N TYR A 158 0.47 5.31 -13.70
CA TYR A 158 -0.38 6.20 -12.90
C TYR A 158 -1.18 5.52 -11.78
N MET A 159 -1.65 4.28 -11.98
CA MET A 159 -2.41 3.54 -10.96
C MET A 159 -1.53 3.14 -9.78
N GLY A 160 -0.37 2.55 -10.04
CA GLY A 160 0.57 2.12 -9.01
C GLY A 160 1.01 3.29 -8.13
N PHE A 161 1.32 4.42 -8.77
CA PHE A 161 1.72 5.66 -8.11
C PHE A 161 0.63 6.20 -7.16
N SER A 162 -0.62 6.24 -7.63
CA SER A 162 -1.76 6.71 -6.84
C SER A 162 -1.98 5.86 -5.58
N TYR A 163 -1.86 4.53 -5.70
CA TYR A 163 -1.94 3.66 -4.53
C TYR A 163 -0.74 3.81 -3.59
N ALA A 164 0.45 4.14 -4.12
CA ALA A 164 1.63 4.44 -3.30
C ALA A 164 1.45 5.71 -2.47
N LEU A 165 0.74 6.72 -2.98
CA LEU A 165 0.42 7.95 -2.24
C LEU A 165 -0.63 7.75 -1.14
N LEU A 166 -1.56 6.81 -1.32
CA LEU A 166 -2.74 6.64 -0.46
C LEU A 166 -2.43 6.58 1.06
N PRO A 167 -1.44 5.81 1.57
CA PRO A 167 -1.09 5.81 2.99
C PRO A 167 -0.72 7.21 3.52
N PHE A 168 0.01 8.01 2.74
CA PHE A 168 0.41 9.35 3.15
C PHE A 168 -0.78 10.31 3.17
N VAL A 169 -1.67 10.23 2.18
CA VAL A 169 -2.91 11.02 2.14
C VAL A 169 -3.80 10.71 3.34
N CYS A 170 -4.02 9.43 3.65
CA CYS A 170 -4.78 9.00 4.83
C CYS A 170 -4.13 9.50 6.13
N ASN A 171 -2.79 9.48 6.22
CA ASN A 171 -2.08 9.99 7.40
C ASN A 171 -2.23 11.51 7.58
N PHE A 172 -2.20 12.29 6.50
CA PHE A 172 -2.43 13.74 6.59
C PHE A 172 -3.86 14.08 6.97
N TYR A 173 -4.85 13.34 6.49
CA TYR A 173 -6.24 13.49 6.96
C TYR A 173 -6.32 13.30 8.48
N ARG A 174 -5.78 12.19 8.98
CA ARG A 174 -5.71 11.89 10.42
C ARG A 174 -5.01 13.03 11.18
N THR A 175 -3.85 13.45 10.71
CA THR A 175 -3.04 14.50 11.34
C THR A 175 -3.81 15.81 11.44
N ALA A 176 -4.51 16.22 10.39
CA ALA A 176 -5.34 17.42 10.37
C ALA A 176 -6.50 17.37 11.39
N ARG A 177 -6.98 16.16 11.73
CA ARG A 177 -8.07 15.97 12.67
C ARG A 177 -7.65 15.89 14.14
N ILE A 178 -6.43 15.43 14.42
CA ILE A 178 -5.94 15.18 15.79
C ILE A 178 -5.07 16.33 16.31
N LYS A 179 -4.30 17.00 15.44
CA LYS A 179 -3.41 18.08 15.89
C LYS A 179 -4.23 19.28 16.40
N LYS A 180 -3.84 19.78 17.57
CA LYS A 180 -4.47 20.95 18.23
C LYS A 180 -3.98 22.27 17.67
N GLU A 181 -2.70 22.34 17.28
CA GLU A 181 -2.11 23.56 16.76
C GLU A 181 -2.65 23.90 15.37
N PHE A 182 -3.16 25.13 15.21
CA PHE A 182 -3.75 25.59 13.94
C PHE A 182 -2.78 25.47 12.77
N LYS A 183 -1.50 25.81 12.97
CA LYS A 183 -0.47 25.75 11.94
C LYS A 183 -0.24 24.32 11.44
N GLU A 184 -0.06 23.37 12.35
CA GLU A 184 0.15 21.96 11.99
C GLU A 184 -1.09 21.38 11.28
N LYS A 185 -2.28 21.71 11.78
CA LYS A 185 -3.55 21.33 11.17
C LYS A 185 -3.69 21.88 9.75
N LEU A 186 -3.41 23.16 9.54
CA LEU A 186 -3.47 23.80 8.24
C LEU A 186 -2.49 23.15 7.25
N ILE A 187 -1.24 22.92 7.67
CA ILE A 187 -0.25 22.21 6.85
C ILE A 187 -0.77 20.82 6.47
N ALA A 188 -1.31 20.05 7.42
CA ALA A 188 -1.87 18.74 7.13
C ALA A 188 -3.06 18.79 6.18
N CYS A 189 -3.96 19.79 6.28
CA CYS A 189 -5.04 20.01 5.33
C CYS A 189 -4.52 20.30 3.91
N ILE A 190 -3.50 21.14 3.77
CA ILE A 190 -2.89 21.47 2.47
C ILE A 190 -2.30 20.21 1.83
N PHE A 191 -1.52 19.44 2.57
CA PHE A 191 -0.93 18.20 2.06
C PHE A 191 -1.99 17.15 1.74
N PHE A 192 -3.03 17.00 2.58
CA PHE A 192 -4.16 16.13 2.28
C PHE A 192 -4.87 16.53 0.97
N ALA A 193 -5.21 17.82 0.81
CA ALA A 193 -5.88 18.32 -0.39
C ALA A 193 -5.00 18.13 -1.64
N ALA A 194 -3.71 18.49 -1.57
CA ALA A 194 -2.77 18.31 -2.66
C ALA A 194 -2.65 16.82 -3.05
N GLY A 195 -2.52 15.93 -2.08
CA GLY A 195 -2.44 14.49 -2.34
C GLY A 195 -3.72 13.90 -2.94
N MET A 196 -4.90 14.35 -2.47
CA MET A 196 -6.18 13.96 -3.07
C MET A 196 -6.30 14.42 -4.53
N VAL A 197 -5.90 15.67 -4.82
CA VAL A 197 -5.86 16.20 -6.19
C VAL A 197 -4.90 15.39 -7.04
N SER A 198 -3.70 15.08 -6.56
CA SER A 198 -2.74 14.23 -7.29
C SER A 198 -3.34 12.85 -7.62
N ILE A 199 -3.95 12.15 -6.64
CA ILE A 199 -4.58 10.84 -6.89
C ILE A 199 -5.72 10.96 -7.92
N LEU A 200 -6.51 12.04 -7.87
CA LEU A 200 -7.59 12.29 -8.83
C LEU A 200 -7.07 12.52 -10.24
N VAL A 201 -6.02 13.34 -10.41
CA VAL A 201 -5.46 13.64 -11.74
C VAL A 201 -4.83 12.41 -12.36
N PHE A 202 -4.01 11.69 -11.59
CA PHE A 202 -3.42 10.43 -12.05
C PHE A 202 -4.47 9.35 -12.34
N GLY A 203 -5.73 9.52 -11.91
CA GLY A 203 -6.86 8.77 -12.46
C GLY A 203 -7.16 7.41 -11.82
N ALA A 204 -6.58 7.11 -10.64
CA ALA A 204 -6.91 5.89 -9.91
C ALA A 204 -8.21 6.04 -9.09
N ARG A 205 -9.36 5.85 -9.75
CA ARG A 205 -10.73 5.90 -9.15
C ARG A 205 -10.82 5.17 -7.80
N ALA A 206 -10.28 3.97 -7.74
CA ALA A 206 -10.31 3.12 -6.55
C ALA A 206 -9.48 3.66 -5.38
N ALA A 207 -8.34 4.31 -5.64
CA ALA A 207 -7.52 4.90 -4.57
C ALA A 207 -8.27 6.03 -3.85
N VAL A 208 -9.02 6.85 -4.61
CA VAL A 208 -9.93 7.86 -4.05
C VAL A 208 -11.02 7.20 -3.20
N GLY A 209 -11.64 6.13 -3.72
CA GLY A 209 -12.64 5.36 -2.98
C GLY A 209 -12.11 4.85 -1.64
N PHE A 210 -10.90 4.28 -1.62
CA PHE A 210 -10.29 3.82 -0.37
C PHE A 210 -9.94 4.96 0.59
N ALA A 211 -9.53 6.13 0.08
CA ALA A 211 -9.36 7.32 0.93
C ALA A 211 -10.67 7.72 1.61
N PHE A 212 -11.79 7.71 0.89
CA PHE A 212 -13.11 7.97 1.48
C PHE A 212 -13.54 6.91 2.48
N VAL A 213 -13.32 5.63 2.19
CA VAL A 213 -13.58 4.54 3.15
C VAL A 213 -12.76 4.75 4.43
N TYR A 214 -11.49 5.13 4.31
CA TYR A 214 -10.66 5.44 5.48
C TYR A 214 -11.22 6.61 6.29
N ILE A 215 -11.62 7.70 5.63
CA ILE A 215 -12.21 8.88 6.27
C ILE A 215 -13.47 8.50 7.06
N ILE A 216 -14.38 7.74 6.45
CA ILE A 216 -15.62 7.28 7.08
C ILE A 216 -15.31 6.44 8.31
N VAL A 217 -14.48 5.42 8.15
CA VAL A 217 -14.14 4.50 9.25
C VAL A 217 -13.42 5.23 10.37
N PHE A 218 -12.49 6.12 10.04
CA PHE A 218 -11.77 6.93 11.01
C PHE A 218 -12.72 7.82 11.83
N GLU A 219 -13.63 8.57 11.20
CA GLU A 219 -14.56 9.44 11.92
C GLU A 219 -15.56 8.65 12.80
N ILE A 220 -15.96 7.44 12.39
CA ILE A 220 -16.79 6.55 13.22
C ILE A 220 -16.05 6.12 14.50
N LEU A 221 -14.77 5.80 14.39
CA LEU A 221 -13.97 5.23 15.48
C LEU A 221 -13.40 6.25 16.46
N ARG A 222 -13.50 7.54 16.15
CA ARG A 222 -13.08 8.62 17.03
C ARG A 222 -13.87 8.63 18.33
N ASN A 223 -13.20 8.63 19.47
CA ASN A 223 -13.88 8.65 20.78
C ASN A 223 -14.09 10.07 21.33
N ASP A 224 -13.49 11.08 20.70
CA ASP A 224 -13.55 12.48 21.14
C ASP A 224 -14.79 13.23 20.64
N LEU A 225 -15.61 12.60 19.79
CA LEU A 225 -16.86 13.17 19.27
C LEU A 225 -18.06 12.45 19.86
N THR A 226 -19.10 13.23 20.22
CA THR A 226 -20.41 12.68 20.57
C THR A 226 -21.04 11.99 19.35
N LEU A 227 -21.92 11.01 19.58
CA LEU A 227 -22.60 10.28 18.51
C LEU A 227 -23.29 11.23 17.51
N SER A 228 -23.92 12.29 18.01
CA SER A 228 -24.58 13.31 17.20
C SER A 228 -23.60 14.02 16.25
N LEU A 229 -22.41 14.37 16.71
CA LEU A 229 -21.39 15.00 15.88
C LEU A 229 -20.81 14.05 14.82
N LYS A 230 -20.70 12.75 15.13
CA LYS A 230 -20.32 11.73 14.13
C LYS A 230 -21.37 11.56 13.04
N ILE A 231 -22.64 11.57 13.42
CA ILE A 231 -23.75 11.49 12.45
C ILE A 231 -23.74 12.75 11.58
N ILE A 232 -23.58 13.93 12.17
CA ILE A 232 -23.48 15.19 11.41
C ILE A 232 -22.29 15.17 10.46
N SER A 233 -21.10 14.73 10.89
CA SER A 233 -19.92 14.66 10.01
C SER A 233 -20.12 13.67 8.86
N LEU A 234 -20.77 12.54 9.11
CA LEU A 234 -21.12 11.56 8.08
C LEU A 234 -22.16 12.13 7.10
N ILE A 235 -23.19 12.82 7.60
CA ILE A 235 -24.20 13.48 6.76
C ILE A 235 -23.55 14.55 5.89
N ILE A 236 -22.67 15.39 6.44
CA ILE A 236 -21.93 16.40 5.67
C ILE A 236 -21.09 15.74 4.59
N LEU A 237 -20.38 14.64 4.91
CA LEU A 237 -19.61 13.90 3.92
C LEU A 237 -20.49 13.33 2.81
N LEU A 238 -21.62 12.70 3.15
CA LEU A 238 -22.58 12.18 2.19
C LEU A 238 -23.20 13.28 1.34
N LEU A 239 -23.47 14.45 1.93
CA LEU A 239 -23.97 15.63 1.22
C LEU A 239 -22.92 16.13 0.21
N ILE A 240 -21.65 16.22 0.60
CA ILE A 240 -20.55 16.60 -0.30
C ILE A 240 -20.44 15.60 -1.45
N VAL A 241 -20.46 14.30 -1.16
CA VAL A 241 -20.43 13.24 -2.17
C VAL A 241 -21.63 13.35 -3.11
N TRP A 242 -22.83 13.58 -2.56
CA TRP A 242 -24.05 13.76 -3.34
C TRP A 242 -23.95 14.98 -4.26
N ILE A 243 -23.57 16.16 -3.74
CA ILE A 243 -23.38 17.39 -4.53
C ILE A 243 -22.36 17.17 -5.66
N ILE A 244 -21.22 16.54 -5.36
CA ILE A 244 -20.21 16.24 -6.37
C ILE A 244 -20.77 15.28 -7.42
N SER A 245 -21.45 14.20 -7.01
CA SER A 245 -22.02 13.20 -7.91
C SER A 245 -23.13 13.76 -8.82
N SER A 246 -23.98 14.64 -8.30
CA SER A 246 -25.07 15.25 -9.05
C SER A 246 -24.56 16.29 -10.06
N ASN A 247 -23.40 16.87 -9.81
CA ASN A 247 -22.77 17.86 -10.70
C ASN A 247 -21.55 17.30 -11.43
N ILE A 248 -21.36 15.98 -11.43
CA ILE A 248 -20.09 15.35 -11.81
C ILE A 248 -19.74 15.63 -13.27
N ASN A 249 -20.74 15.69 -14.16
CA ASN A 249 -20.55 16.01 -15.58
C ASN A 249 -20.16 17.48 -15.78
N ALA A 250 -20.86 18.41 -15.11
CA ALA A 250 -20.55 19.84 -15.20
C ALA A 250 -19.16 20.17 -14.59
N ILE A 251 -18.83 19.52 -13.47
CA ILE A 251 -17.50 19.63 -12.85
C ILE A 251 -16.44 19.06 -13.79
N ALA A 252 -16.68 17.89 -14.39
CA ALA A 252 -15.73 17.29 -15.33
C ALA A 252 -15.53 18.13 -16.60
N GLU A 253 -16.59 18.69 -17.16
CA GLU A 253 -16.51 19.61 -18.29
C GLU A 253 -15.74 20.89 -17.96
N MET A 254 -15.91 21.42 -16.74
CA MET A 254 -15.15 22.57 -16.26
C MET A 254 -13.67 22.21 -16.06
N LEU A 255 -13.38 21.05 -15.46
CA LEU A 255 -12.02 20.59 -15.22
C LEU A 255 -11.29 20.30 -16.53
N VAL A 256 -11.90 19.62 -17.50
CA VAL A 256 -11.26 19.29 -18.79
C VAL A 256 -10.92 20.54 -19.62
N LYS A 257 -11.56 21.68 -19.35
CA LYS A 257 -11.18 22.98 -19.95
C LYS A 257 -9.89 23.57 -19.36
N MET A 258 -9.44 23.08 -18.21
CA MET A 258 -8.18 23.49 -17.58
C MET A 258 -7.05 22.61 -18.11
N ASP A 259 -5.94 23.20 -18.54
CA ASP A 259 -4.81 22.47 -19.15
C ASP A 259 -4.28 21.34 -18.25
N ALA A 260 -4.30 21.52 -16.92
CA ALA A 260 -3.82 20.52 -15.97
C ALA A 260 -4.70 19.24 -15.89
N PHE A 261 -5.95 19.30 -16.35
CA PHE A 261 -6.94 18.23 -16.21
C PHE A 261 -7.51 17.75 -17.55
N LYS A 262 -7.25 18.49 -18.64
CA LYS A 262 -7.69 18.19 -20.00
C LYS A 262 -7.44 16.74 -20.39
N ASP A 263 -6.31 16.20 -19.95
CA ASP A 263 -5.88 14.87 -20.33
C ASP A 263 -6.11 13.78 -19.28
N SER A 264 -6.73 14.13 -18.14
CA SER A 264 -7.05 13.17 -17.08
C SER A 264 -7.88 12.00 -17.58
N TYR A 265 -7.34 10.79 -17.44
CA TYR A 265 -8.01 9.54 -17.80
C TYR A 265 -9.35 9.36 -17.09
N LEU A 266 -9.44 9.77 -15.82
CA LEU A 266 -10.67 9.70 -15.04
C LEU A 266 -11.74 10.62 -15.60
N LEU A 267 -11.40 11.86 -15.97
CA LEU A 267 -12.34 12.82 -16.53
C LEU A 267 -12.77 12.44 -17.96
N LYS A 268 -11.84 11.95 -18.78
CA LYS A 268 -12.15 11.42 -20.13
C LYS A 268 -13.16 10.27 -20.05
N ASN A 269 -12.94 9.30 -19.17
CA ASN A 269 -13.86 8.17 -18.98
C ASN A 269 -15.19 8.56 -18.32
N LEU A 270 -15.17 9.58 -17.45
CA LEU A 270 -16.39 10.12 -16.85
C LEU A 270 -17.28 10.76 -17.92
N LEU A 271 -16.71 11.61 -18.77
CA LEU A 271 -17.43 12.31 -19.83
C LEU A 271 -17.85 11.38 -20.98
N SER A 272 -17.10 10.32 -21.25
CA SER A 272 -17.47 9.32 -22.25
C SER A 272 -18.55 8.33 -21.77
N GLY A 273 -19.02 8.44 -20.53
CA GLY A 273 -19.99 7.51 -19.94
C GLY A 273 -19.40 6.13 -19.59
N GLN A 274 -18.10 5.91 -19.81
CA GLN A 274 -17.40 4.65 -19.56
C GLN A 274 -16.83 4.56 -18.13
N LEU A 275 -17.30 5.40 -17.21
CA LEU A 275 -16.80 5.41 -15.84
C LEU A 275 -17.09 4.10 -15.08
N LEU A 276 -18.08 3.32 -15.50
CA LEU A 276 -18.44 2.05 -14.88
C LEU A 276 -18.22 0.84 -15.79
N GLU A 277 -17.86 1.04 -17.06
CA GLU A 277 -17.65 -0.05 -18.00
C GLU A 277 -16.29 -0.72 -17.75
N SER A 278 -16.30 -2.03 -17.49
CA SER A 278 -15.08 -2.84 -17.35
C SER A 278 -15.17 -4.16 -18.11
N ASN A 279 -15.55 -4.10 -19.39
CA ASN A 279 -15.72 -5.28 -20.25
C ASN A 279 -14.51 -6.24 -20.22
N THR A 280 -13.28 -5.71 -20.09
CA THR A 280 -12.06 -6.54 -19.99
C THR A 280 -11.95 -7.30 -18.67
N ARG A 281 -12.45 -6.75 -17.56
CA ARG A 281 -12.40 -7.42 -16.24
C ARG A 281 -13.43 -8.53 -16.13
N ASP A 282 -14.60 -8.36 -16.75
CA ASP A 282 -15.63 -9.39 -16.73
C ASP A 282 -15.15 -10.64 -17.47
N ILE A 283 -14.53 -10.48 -18.63
CA ILE A 283 -13.90 -11.59 -19.38
C ILE A 283 -12.82 -12.28 -18.53
N LEU A 284 -11.96 -11.49 -17.87
CA LEU A 284 -10.91 -12.02 -17.00
C LEU A 284 -11.49 -12.83 -15.82
N TYR A 285 -12.52 -12.33 -15.16
CA TYR A 285 -13.17 -13.00 -14.04
C TYR A 285 -13.92 -14.26 -14.48
N GLN A 286 -14.55 -14.26 -15.66
CA GLN A 286 -15.14 -15.47 -16.22
C GLN A 286 -14.08 -16.55 -16.50
N ALA A 287 -12.90 -16.17 -17.00
CA ALA A 287 -11.80 -17.11 -17.16
C ALA A 287 -11.32 -17.69 -15.81
N CYS A 288 -11.23 -16.85 -14.77
CA CYS A 288 -10.89 -17.29 -13.42
C CYS A 288 -11.93 -18.28 -12.87
N LEU A 289 -13.22 -17.95 -13.00
CA LEU A 289 -14.32 -18.80 -12.54
C LEU A 289 -14.35 -20.15 -13.28
N ASN A 290 -14.13 -20.14 -14.60
CA ASN A 290 -14.04 -21.36 -15.40
C ASN A 290 -12.85 -22.23 -14.99
N ARG A 291 -11.71 -21.62 -14.67
CA ARG A 291 -10.57 -22.38 -14.12
C ARG A 291 -10.90 -22.94 -12.75
N MET A 292 -11.46 -22.14 -11.85
CA MET A 292 -11.82 -22.57 -10.50
C MET A 292 -12.84 -23.71 -10.48
N SER A 293 -13.77 -23.75 -11.44
CA SER A 293 -14.75 -24.83 -11.57
C SER A 293 -14.17 -26.13 -12.14
N THR A 294 -13.04 -26.06 -12.84
CA THR A 294 -12.43 -27.21 -13.54
C THR A 294 -11.12 -27.71 -12.92
N MET A 295 -10.47 -26.93 -12.06
CA MET A 295 -9.15 -27.25 -11.51
C MET A 295 -9.12 -28.42 -10.51
N GLY A 296 -10.27 -28.87 -9.99
CA GLY A 296 -10.32 -29.93 -8.98
C GLY A 296 -9.44 -29.63 -7.75
N LEU A 297 -8.50 -30.53 -7.44
CA LEU A 297 -7.52 -30.38 -6.35
C LEU A 297 -6.12 -29.97 -6.84
N GLU A 298 -6.00 -29.50 -8.07
CA GLU A 298 -4.71 -29.11 -8.65
C GLU A 298 -4.09 -27.92 -7.89
N ILE A 299 -2.77 -27.98 -7.73
CA ILE A 299 -1.95 -26.91 -7.19
C ILE A 299 -1.01 -26.49 -8.32
N SER A 300 -1.00 -25.21 -8.67
CA SER A 300 -0.18 -24.67 -9.76
C SER A 300 1.00 -23.82 -9.26
N GLY A 301 1.11 -23.60 -7.95
CA GLY A 301 2.12 -22.76 -7.31
C GLY A 301 1.83 -21.26 -7.43
N PHE A 302 2.60 -20.41 -6.74
CA PHE A 302 2.67 -18.96 -7.00
C PHE A 302 2.78 -18.67 -8.49
N PHE A 303 2.02 -17.66 -8.94
CA PHE A 303 1.83 -17.28 -10.35
C PHE A 303 1.11 -18.32 -11.21
N GLY A 304 0.56 -19.37 -10.61
CA GLY A 304 -0.23 -20.36 -11.32
C GLY A 304 -1.46 -19.76 -12.00
N ASP A 305 -2.00 -18.67 -11.46
CA ASP A 305 -3.10 -17.90 -12.05
C ASP A 305 -2.81 -17.40 -13.47
N ARG A 306 -1.56 -16.97 -13.74
CA ARG A 306 -1.17 -16.30 -15.01
C ARG A 306 -1.26 -17.19 -16.24
N GLN A 307 -1.23 -18.51 -16.05
CA GLN A 307 -1.37 -19.49 -17.15
C GLN A 307 -2.80 -19.60 -17.67
N TYR A 308 -3.78 -19.22 -16.84
CA TYR A 308 -5.20 -19.45 -17.11
C TYR A 308 -5.96 -18.16 -17.41
N CYS A 309 -5.36 -17.01 -17.14
CA CYS A 309 -5.90 -15.71 -17.50
C CYS A 309 -5.49 -15.33 -18.93
N ALA A 310 -6.47 -14.97 -19.76
CA ALA A 310 -6.26 -14.66 -21.18
C ALA A 310 -5.16 -13.59 -21.37
N GLY A 311 -4.18 -13.88 -22.24
CA GLY A 311 -3.10 -12.96 -22.59
C GLY A 311 -1.99 -12.79 -21.54
N PHE A 312 -1.80 -13.76 -20.63
CA PHE A 312 -0.80 -13.70 -19.54
C PHE A 312 -1.00 -12.54 -18.55
N ALA A 313 -2.22 -11.99 -18.47
CA ALA A 313 -2.60 -11.06 -17.42
C ALA A 313 -2.83 -11.82 -16.10
N TYR A 314 -2.81 -11.13 -14.96
CA TYR A 314 -3.17 -11.70 -13.66
C TYR A 314 -4.57 -11.22 -13.24
N PRO A 315 -5.30 -11.94 -12.36
CA PRO A 315 -6.69 -11.63 -12.00
C PRO A 315 -6.92 -10.25 -11.36
N HIS A 316 -5.88 -9.55 -10.91
CA HIS A 316 -6.01 -8.31 -10.12
C HIS A 316 -6.87 -8.48 -8.85
N ASN A 317 -6.93 -9.69 -8.29
CA ASN A 317 -7.72 -10.00 -7.11
C ASN A 317 -7.04 -11.14 -6.33
N ILE A 318 -6.66 -10.85 -5.10
CA ILE A 318 -5.93 -11.77 -4.21
C ILE A 318 -6.67 -13.09 -3.97
N PHE A 319 -8.00 -13.10 -3.96
CA PHE A 319 -8.76 -14.33 -3.76
C PHE A 319 -8.61 -15.27 -4.95
N TYR A 320 -8.73 -14.74 -6.18
CA TYR A 320 -8.48 -15.52 -7.39
C TYR A 320 -7.03 -15.98 -7.48
N GLU A 321 -6.08 -15.07 -7.22
CA GLU A 321 -4.64 -15.43 -7.26
C GLU A 321 -4.30 -16.54 -6.26
N LEU A 322 -4.82 -16.48 -5.02
CA LEU A 322 -4.56 -17.51 -4.01
C LEU A 322 -5.22 -18.86 -4.35
N ILE A 323 -6.49 -18.87 -4.76
CA ILE A 323 -7.19 -20.12 -5.08
C ILE A 323 -6.60 -20.76 -6.34
N MET A 324 -6.34 -19.99 -7.40
CA MET A 324 -5.78 -20.54 -8.64
C MET A 324 -4.31 -20.99 -8.47
N SER A 325 -3.56 -20.35 -7.58
CA SER A 325 -2.18 -20.77 -7.27
C SER A 325 -2.13 -22.03 -6.41
N PHE A 326 -2.96 -22.10 -5.37
CA PHE A 326 -2.84 -23.11 -4.31
C PHE A 326 -3.98 -24.12 -4.24
N GLY A 327 -4.95 -24.04 -5.15
CA GLY A 327 -6.14 -24.87 -5.11
C GLY A 327 -7.12 -24.48 -4.02
N TRP A 328 -8.29 -25.10 -4.06
CA TRP A 328 -9.39 -24.83 -3.13
C TRP A 328 -8.99 -25.05 -1.67
N ILE A 329 -8.22 -26.09 -1.36
CA ILE A 329 -7.89 -26.43 0.04
C ILE A 329 -6.88 -25.44 0.61
N ILE A 330 -5.67 -25.40 0.06
CA ILE A 330 -4.58 -24.58 0.62
C ILE A 330 -4.91 -23.10 0.44
N GLY A 331 -5.45 -22.69 -0.72
CA GLY A 331 -5.87 -21.32 -0.95
C GLY A 331 -6.92 -20.83 0.06
N SER A 332 -7.94 -21.64 0.36
CA SER A 332 -8.95 -21.27 1.37
C SER A 332 -8.37 -21.19 2.78
N ILE A 333 -7.44 -22.09 3.14
CA ILE A 333 -6.74 -22.04 4.44
C ILE A 333 -5.92 -20.75 4.57
N LEU A 334 -5.20 -20.36 3.51
CA LEU A 334 -4.42 -19.12 3.49
C LEU A 334 -5.33 -17.88 3.62
N ILE A 335 -6.42 -17.82 2.84
CA ILE A 335 -7.41 -16.74 2.91
C ILE A 335 -8.01 -16.66 4.32
N GLY A 336 -8.48 -17.79 4.85
CA GLY A 336 -9.08 -17.87 6.18
C GLY A 336 -8.12 -17.45 7.29
N THR A 337 -6.87 -17.93 7.24
CA THR A 337 -5.83 -17.56 8.20
C THR A 337 -5.52 -16.06 8.13
N TYR A 338 -5.39 -15.50 6.93
CA TYR A 338 -5.14 -14.06 6.76
C TYR A 338 -6.32 -13.22 7.28
N ALA A 339 -7.56 -13.62 6.96
CA ALA A 339 -8.76 -12.96 7.48
C ALA A 339 -8.82 -13.00 9.01
N LEU A 340 -8.51 -14.14 9.64
CA LEU A 340 -8.45 -14.27 11.10
C LEU A 340 -7.38 -13.36 11.71
N LEU A 341 -6.21 -13.20 11.06
CA LEU A 341 -5.18 -12.27 11.52
C LEU A 341 -5.65 -10.81 11.48
N LEU A 342 -6.33 -10.41 10.41
CA LEU A 342 -6.91 -9.07 10.29
C LEU A 342 -7.98 -8.82 11.34
N LEU A 343 -8.92 -9.76 11.50
CA LEU A 343 -9.99 -9.68 12.50
C LEU A 343 -9.43 -9.62 13.91
N LYS A 344 -8.44 -10.46 14.25
CA LYS A 344 -7.78 -10.44 15.55
C LYS A 344 -7.14 -9.08 15.83
N GLY A 345 -6.45 -8.50 14.86
CA GLY A 345 -5.83 -7.18 14.99
C GLY A 345 -6.82 -6.03 15.18
N ILE A 346 -8.03 -6.14 14.65
CA ILE A 346 -9.09 -5.15 14.89
C ILE A 346 -9.75 -5.36 16.26
N LEU A 347 -10.11 -6.59 16.60
CA LEU A 347 -10.98 -6.90 17.73
C LEU A 347 -10.24 -6.96 19.07
N THR A 348 -8.97 -7.39 19.07
CA THR A 348 -8.22 -7.68 20.31
C THR A 348 -7.13 -6.66 20.63
N SER A 349 -6.85 -5.72 19.73
CA SER A 349 -5.79 -4.74 19.93
C SER A 349 -6.27 -3.50 20.68
N LYS A 350 -5.36 -2.90 21.46
CA LYS A 350 -5.55 -1.58 22.09
C LYS A 350 -5.94 -0.52 21.05
N PRO A 351 -6.64 0.57 21.44
CA PRO A 351 -7.15 1.58 20.50
C PRO A 351 -6.13 2.11 19.48
N GLU A 352 -4.91 2.42 19.91
CA GLU A 352 -3.83 2.92 19.03
C GLU A 352 -3.43 1.89 17.97
N LYS A 353 -3.21 0.63 18.38
CA LYS A 353 -2.88 -0.48 17.49
C LYS A 353 -4.03 -0.79 16.53
N ARG A 354 -5.27 -0.72 17.01
CA ARG A 354 -6.48 -0.93 16.21
C ARG A 354 -6.61 0.14 15.12
N GLU A 355 -6.32 1.39 15.47
CA GLU A 355 -6.30 2.49 14.49
C GLU A 355 -5.24 2.25 13.39
N VAL A 356 -4.02 1.86 13.78
CA VAL A 356 -2.96 1.50 12.82
C VAL A 356 -3.36 0.30 11.97
N MET A 357 -3.98 -0.73 12.55
CA MET A 357 -4.47 -1.89 11.82
C MET A 357 -5.47 -1.50 10.73
N ILE A 358 -6.43 -0.64 11.06
CA ILE A 358 -7.45 -0.16 10.12
C ILE A 358 -6.83 0.69 9.02
N PHE A 359 -5.88 1.56 9.38
CA PHE A 359 -5.08 2.29 8.40
C PHE A 359 -4.36 1.36 7.42
N ILE A 360 -3.71 0.30 7.90
CA ILE A 360 -3.01 -0.68 7.05
C ILE A 360 -4.01 -1.39 6.12
N ILE A 361 -5.13 -1.86 6.66
CA ILE A 361 -6.16 -2.57 5.88
C ILE A 361 -6.65 -1.70 4.73
N ILE A 362 -7.04 -0.46 5.01
CA ILE A 362 -7.68 0.38 4.00
C ILE A 362 -6.66 1.00 3.04
N SER A 363 -5.55 1.54 3.56
CA SER A 363 -4.61 2.30 2.73
C SER A 363 -3.54 1.44 2.04
N MET A 364 -3.27 0.23 2.53
CA MET A 364 -2.22 -0.64 2.00
C MET A 364 -2.76 -1.93 1.38
N LEU A 365 -3.80 -2.55 1.97
CA LEU A 365 -4.26 -3.89 1.57
C LEU A 365 -5.52 -3.91 0.70
N ALA A 366 -6.46 -2.98 0.90
CA ALA A 366 -7.78 -3.04 0.27
C ALA A 366 -7.71 -3.06 -1.27
N ARG A 367 -6.67 -2.46 -1.85
CA ARG A 367 -6.44 -2.47 -3.30
C ARG A 367 -6.37 -3.88 -3.90
N TYR A 368 -5.82 -4.86 -3.17
CA TYR A 368 -5.59 -6.21 -3.70
C TYR A 368 -6.88 -7.00 -3.93
N VAL A 369 -8.04 -6.48 -3.51
CA VAL A 369 -9.34 -7.06 -3.87
C VAL A 369 -9.76 -6.68 -5.31
N ILE A 370 -9.20 -5.62 -5.88
CA ILE A 370 -9.65 -5.05 -7.15
C ILE A 370 -8.53 -4.66 -8.14
N SER A 371 -7.28 -4.61 -7.68
CA SER A 371 -6.13 -4.13 -8.45
C SER A 371 -4.79 -4.55 -7.85
N GLY A 372 -3.81 -4.77 -8.73
CA GLY A 372 -2.47 -5.19 -8.35
C GLY A 372 -2.40 -6.68 -8.01
N SER A 373 -1.17 -7.19 -7.93
CA SER A 373 -0.90 -8.57 -7.50
C SER A 373 -0.14 -8.52 -6.19
N TYR A 374 -0.56 -9.35 -5.23
CA TYR A 374 0.05 -9.38 -3.91
C TYR A 374 1.51 -9.91 -3.94
N LEU A 375 1.86 -10.67 -4.98
CA LEU A 375 3.17 -11.31 -5.10
C LEU A 375 4.27 -10.29 -5.39
N VAL A 376 4.06 -9.49 -6.45
CA VAL A 376 5.07 -8.56 -6.99
C VAL A 376 5.07 -7.22 -6.28
N GLU A 377 4.05 -6.91 -5.48
CA GLU A 377 3.96 -5.63 -4.78
C GLU A 377 4.54 -5.69 -3.37
N GLY A 378 5.71 -5.07 -3.19
CA GLY A 378 6.39 -4.98 -1.89
C GLY A 378 5.57 -4.44 -0.72
N LYS A 379 4.60 -3.56 -1.00
CA LYS A 379 3.70 -3.00 0.02
C LYS A 379 2.86 -4.08 0.72
N PHE A 380 2.43 -5.11 -0.01
CA PHE A 380 1.69 -6.24 0.57
C PHE A 380 2.52 -6.97 1.64
N TRP A 381 3.79 -7.22 1.35
CA TRP A 381 4.71 -7.93 2.25
C TRP A 381 5.01 -7.11 3.51
N VAL A 382 5.23 -5.80 3.36
CA VAL A 382 5.39 -4.87 4.49
C VAL A 382 4.11 -4.82 5.34
N ALA A 383 2.95 -4.67 4.72
CA ALA A 383 1.66 -4.67 5.40
C ALA A 383 1.40 -5.97 6.16
N THR A 384 1.70 -7.12 5.56
CA THR A 384 1.52 -8.44 6.16
C THR A 384 2.36 -8.60 7.43
N VAL A 385 3.62 -8.15 7.41
CA VAL A 385 4.46 -8.17 8.62
C VAL A 385 3.95 -7.23 9.71
N LEU A 386 3.41 -6.06 9.34
CA LEU A 386 2.77 -5.16 10.30
C LEU A 386 1.51 -5.79 10.92
N VAL A 387 0.65 -6.40 10.11
CA VAL A 387 -0.55 -7.13 10.56
C VAL A 387 -0.17 -8.21 11.57
N ILE A 388 0.80 -9.07 11.23
CA ILE A 388 1.30 -10.13 12.11
C ILE A 388 1.83 -9.53 13.42
N SER A 389 2.58 -8.43 13.35
CA SER A 389 3.19 -7.78 14.50
C SER A 389 2.15 -7.18 15.45
N ILE A 390 1.03 -6.67 14.94
CA ILE A 390 -0.08 -6.16 15.75
C ILE A 390 -0.90 -7.32 16.34
N SER A 391 -1.23 -8.34 15.53
CA SER A 391 -2.18 -9.38 15.89
C SER A 391 -1.62 -10.51 16.77
N LEU A 392 -0.32 -10.80 16.68
CA LEU A 392 0.28 -11.96 17.36
C LEU A 392 1.23 -11.59 18.51
N ARG A 393 1.79 -10.38 18.56
CA ARG A 393 2.70 -10.01 19.65
C ARG A 393 1.97 -9.48 20.87
N LYS A 394 2.19 -10.16 21.99
CA LYS A 394 1.87 -9.65 23.34
C LYS A 394 2.85 -8.53 23.71
N ASP A 395 2.34 -7.43 24.25
CA ASP A 395 3.17 -6.34 24.76
C ASP A 395 3.72 -6.71 26.14
N LYS A 396 4.90 -7.34 26.17
CA LYS A 396 5.61 -7.64 27.43
C LYS A 396 5.91 -6.41 28.31
N ARG A 397 5.78 -5.18 27.80
CA ARG A 397 6.05 -3.95 28.57
C ARG A 397 4.96 -3.60 29.59
N PHE A 398 3.77 -4.18 29.47
CA PHE A 398 2.62 -3.87 30.34
C PHE A 398 2.06 -5.09 31.08
N ASP A 399 2.52 -6.30 30.76
CA ASP A 399 2.12 -7.54 31.45
C ASP A 399 2.82 -7.71 32.82
N ASN A 400 3.61 -6.71 33.27
CA ASN A 400 4.25 -6.68 34.60
C ASN A 400 3.53 -5.74 35.59
N GLU A 401 2.31 -5.29 35.27
CA GLU A 401 1.47 -4.46 36.17
C GLU A 401 0.14 -5.15 36.55
N GLU A 402 0.04 -6.48 36.39
CA GLU A 402 -1.02 -7.29 37.03
C GLU A 402 -0.48 -8.14 38.17
#